data_AF-A0A517Z0N6-F1
#
_entry.id   AF-A0A517Z0N6-F1
#
_cell.length_a   1.000
_cell.length_b   1.000
_cell.length_c   1.000
_cell.angle_alpha   90.00
_cell.angle_beta   90.00
_cell.angle_gamma   90.00
#
_symmetry.space_group_name_H-M   'P 1'
#
loop_
_entity.id
_entity.type
_entity.pdbx_description
1 polymer ?
#
loop_
_entity_poly.entity_id
_entity_poly.type
_entity_poly.pdbx_seq_one_letter_code
_entity_poly.pdbx_strand_id
1 'polypeptide(L)'
;MTRAQFRYGVLLSAGLVAAWGAMTADGRFSAEAADDAAGGAAVEPVEDDMHEFMEYVFQPTFKRLKPAMASEPENNAGWKTIKSDALILAEGGNLLLSRAPEDKDEADAWAKLSVAVRKSGGELYAAAKKREYKGARGAYETMIRHCNACHDEFAGGEYQLSP
;
A
#
# COMPACT_ATOMS: atom_id res chain seq x y z
N MET A 1 -61.50 -27.36 7.84
CA MET A 1 -62.36 -26.94 6.71
C MET A 1 -61.77 -25.62 6.22
N THR A 2 -61.24 -25.43 5.02
CA THR A 2 -61.52 -25.98 3.68
C THR A 2 -60.23 -26.02 2.83
N ARG A 3 -60.17 -26.99 1.91
CA ARG A 3 -59.10 -27.26 0.94
C ARG A 3 -59.30 -26.43 -0.35
N ALA A 4 -58.20 -26.08 -1.03
CA ALA A 4 -58.07 -25.98 -2.49
C ALA A 4 -56.56 -25.91 -2.82
N GLN A 5 -55.85 -26.99 -3.13
CA GLN A 5 -55.68 -27.63 -4.45
C GLN A 5 -55.59 -26.65 -5.64
N PHE A 6 -54.38 -26.51 -6.20
CA PHE A 6 -54.18 -26.54 -7.65
C PHE A 6 -52.79 -27.11 -7.96
N ARG A 7 -52.78 -28.17 -8.77
CA ARG A 7 -51.60 -28.84 -9.33
C ARG A 7 -51.40 -28.31 -10.74
N TYR A 8 -50.17 -28.00 -11.15
CA TYR A 8 -49.73 -28.13 -12.54
C TYR A 8 -48.23 -28.39 -12.54
N GLY A 9 -47.85 -29.54 -13.09
CA GLY A 9 -46.47 -29.87 -13.45
C GLY A 9 -46.30 -29.75 -14.96
N VAL A 10 -45.09 -29.43 -15.41
CA VAL A 10 -44.58 -29.51 -16.80
C VAL A 10 -43.05 -29.51 -16.65
N LEU A 11 -42.40 -30.68 -16.67
CA LEU A 11 -41.74 -31.35 -17.81
C LEU A 11 -40.26 -31.00 -17.94
N LEU A 12 -39.44 -32.02 -17.66
CA LEU A 12 -38.07 -32.19 -18.14
C LEU A 12 -38.07 -32.27 -19.67
N SER A 13 -37.17 -31.53 -20.32
CA SER A 13 -36.68 -31.88 -21.65
C SER A 13 -35.20 -31.54 -21.77
N ALA A 14 -34.38 -32.58 -21.58
CA ALA A 14 -33.06 -32.65 -22.17
C ALA A 14 -33.20 -32.79 -23.70
N GLY A 15 -32.47 -31.98 -24.45
CA GLY A 15 -32.41 -32.03 -25.91
C GLY A 15 -31.02 -31.66 -26.38
N LEU A 16 -30.21 -32.69 -26.63
CA LEU A 16 -28.89 -32.64 -27.26
C LEU A 16 -29.09 -32.35 -28.76
N VAL A 17 -28.38 -31.37 -29.34
CA VAL A 17 -27.99 -31.43 -30.76
C VAL A 17 -26.57 -30.90 -30.91
N ALA A 18 -25.69 -31.80 -31.35
CA ALA A 18 -24.31 -31.54 -31.68
C ALA A 18 -24.19 -30.67 -32.94
N ALA A 19 -23.30 -29.68 -32.91
CA ALA A 19 -22.77 -29.05 -34.10
C ALA A 19 -21.26 -29.30 -34.14
N TRP A 20 -20.87 -30.23 -35.01
CA TRP A 20 -19.50 -30.39 -35.48
C TRP A 20 -19.08 -29.13 -36.24
N GLY A 21 -18.04 -28.46 -35.76
CA GLY A 21 -17.31 -27.44 -36.48
C GLY A 21 -15.83 -27.74 -36.35
N ALA A 22 -15.29 -28.53 -37.29
CA ALA A 22 -13.86 -28.66 -37.50
C ALA A 22 -13.38 -27.39 -38.21
N MET A 23 -12.87 -26.43 -37.44
CA MET A 23 -11.98 -25.39 -37.94
C MET A 23 -10.59 -25.71 -37.41
N THR A 24 -9.76 -26.23 -38.31
CA THR A 24 -8.32 -26.32 -38.15
C THR A 24 -7.77 -24.91 -38.01
N ALA A 25 -7.53 -24.48 -36.78
CA ALA A 25 -6.72 -23.31 -36.55
C ALA A 25 -5.27 -23.70 -36.93
N ASP A 26 -4.80 -23.10 -38.00
CA ASP A 26 -3.39 -23.05 -38.38
C ASP A 26 -2.52 -22.82 -37.13
N GLY A 27 -1.71 -23.83 -36.83
CA GLY A 27 -0.71 -23.82 -35.76
C GLY A 27 0.44 -22.86 -36.07
N ARG A 28 0.13 -21.56 -36.04
CA ARG A 28 1.10 -20.47 -36.04
C ARG A 28 0.74 -19.43 -35.00
N PHE A 29 0.42 -19.88 -33.79
CA PHE A 29 0.92 -19.16 -32.64
C PHE A 29 2.26 -19.79 -32.35
N SER A 30 3.33 -19.19 -32.87
CA SER A 30 4.63 -19.35 -32.22
C SER A 30 4.40 -18.92 -30.78
N ALA A 31 4.31 -19.90 -29.89
CA ALA A 31 4.71 -19.70 -28.52
C ALA A 31 6.21 -19.40 -28.60
N GLU A 32 6.55 -18.15 -28.94
CA GLU A 32 7.78 -17.55 -28.44
C GLU A 32 7.70 -17.77 -26.94
N ALA A 33 8.60 -18.64 -26.50
CA ALA A 33 8.68 -19.09 -25.14
C ALA A 33 8.64 -17.86 -24.25
N ALA A 34 7.64 -17.80 -23.37
CA ALA A 34 7.79 -17.09 -22.12
C ALA A 34 8.86 -17.85 -21.32
N ASP A 35 10.11 -17.64 -21.72
CA ASP A 35 11.31 -18.10 -21.05
C ASP A 35 11.94 -16.94 -20.28
N ASP A 36 11.13 -15.99 -19.81
CA ASP A 36 11.48 -15.15 -18.67
C ASP A 36 11.09 -15.89 -17.40
N ALA A 37 11.91 -16.91 -17.14
CA ALA A 37 11.96 -17.63 -15.89
C ALA A 37 12.03 -16.64 -14.71
N ALA A 38 11.06 -16.77 -13.80
CA ALA A 38 11.12 -16.68 -12.34
C ALA A 38 12.45 -16.25 -11.66
N GLY A 39 13.07 -15.14 -12.08
CA GLY A 39 13.84 -14.25 -11.23
C GLY A 39 12.85 -13.24 -10.67
N GLY A 40 12.72 -13.14 -9.34
CA GLY A 40 11.85 -12.14 -8.74
C GLY A 40 12.19 -10.77 -9.31
N ALA A 41 11.23 -10.12 -9.97
CA ALA A 41 11.44 -8.81 -10.58
C ALA A 41 12.03 -7.86 -9.52
N ALA A 42 13.12 -7.17 -9.87
CA ALA A 42 13.75 -6.19 -8.99
C ALA A 42 12.80 -5.00 -8.76
N VAL A 43 12.93 -4.35 -7.60
CA VAL A 43 12.21 -3.09 -7.35
C VAL A 43 12.95 -1.98 -8.08
N GLU A 44 12.31 -1.41 -9.10
CA GLU A 44 12.82 -0.29 -9.87
C GLU A 44 12.14 1.02 -9.44
N PRO A 45 12.88 2.06 -9.06
CA PRO A 45 12.32 3.39 -8.85
C PRO A 45 11.72 3.97 -10.14
N VAL A 46 10.60 4.69 -10.01
CA VAL A 46 10.01 5.48 -11.11
C VAL A 46 10.64 6.88 -11.18
N GLU A 47 11.11 7.38 -10.04
CA GLU A 47 11.82 8.64 -9.87
C GLU A 47 13.08 8.33 -9.08
N ASP A 48 14.22 8.76 -9.62
CA ASP A 48 15.57 8.51 -9.09
C ASP A 48 16.03 9.65 -8.19
N ASP A 49 15.52 10.87 -8.40
CA ASP A 49 15.84 12.01 -7.55
C ASP A 49 15.13 11.89 -6.20
N MET A 50 15.94 11.83 -5.13
CA MET A 50 15.42 11.66 -3.77
C MET A 50 14.58 12.86 -3.31
N HIS A 51 14.90 14.08 -3.76
CA HIS A 51 14.13 15.26 -3.40
C HIS A 51 12.73 15.20 -4.00
N GLU A 52 12.61 14.93 -5.30
CA GLU A 52 11.34 14.73 -6.02
C GLU A 52 10.53 13.58 -5.40
N PHE A 53 11.19 12.45 -5.11
CA PHE A 53 10.55 11.31 -4.45
C PHE A 53 9.95 11.70 -3.09
N MET A 54 10.72 12.39 -2.24
CA MET A 54 10.23 12.84 -0.93
C MET A 54 9.14 13.92 -1.05
N GLU A 55 9.28 14.84 -2.01
CA GLU A 55 8.32 15.92 -2.25
C GLU A 55 6.96 15.40 -2.71
N TYR A 56 6.92 14.40 -3.60
CA TYR A 56 5.66 13.98 -4.22
C TYR A 56 5.07 12.71 -3.61
N VAL A 57 5.87 11.84 -2.98
CA VAL A 57 5.34 10.63 -2.30
C VAL A 57 5.02 10.91 -0.83
N PHE A 58 5.91 11.57 -0.10
CA PHE A 58 5.78 11.72 1.36
C PHE A 58 5.12 13.03 1.77
N GLN A 59 5.60 14.16 1.23
CA GLN A 59 5.18 15.49 1.68
C GLN A 59 3.66 15.73 1.61
N PRO A 60 2.92 15.33 0.55
CA PRO A 60 1.48 15.59 0.46
C PRO A 60 0.72 14.74 1.48
N THR A 61 1.19 13.51 1.71
CA THR A 61 0.63 12.58 2.69
C THR A 61 0.84 13.09 4.11
N PHE A 62 2.04 13.58 4.45
CA PHE A 62 2.28 14.22 5.74
C PHE A 62 1.44 15.49 5.92
N LYS A 63 1.34 16.35 4.90
CA LYS A 63 0.51 17.58 4.94
C LYS A 63 -0.96 17.30 5.23
N ARG A 64 -1.50 16.16 4.78
CA ARG A 64 -2.86 15.72 5.13
C ARG A 64 -2.94 15.09 6.52
N LEU A 65 -1.96 14.28 6.89
CA LEU A 65 -1.94 13.57 8.18
C LEU A 65 -1.83 14.54 9.36
N LYS A 66 -0.97 15.56 9.25
CA LYS A 66 -0.71 16.51 10.34
C LYS A 66 -1.97 17.14 10.93
N PRO A 67 -2.85 17.82 10.16
CA PRO A 67 -4.08 18.35 10.71
C PRO A 67 -5.05 17.25 11.18
N ALA A 68 -5.03 16.05 10.57
CA ALA A 68 -5.87 14.93 11.01
C ALA A 68 -5.45 14.36 12.39
N MET A 69 -4.19 14.57 12.80
CA MET A 69 -3.66 14.14 14.09
C MET A 69 -3.76 15.22 15.18
N ALA A 70 -4.17 16.45 14.84
CA ALA A 70 -4.21 17.59 15.77
C ALA A 70 -5.20 17.40 16.93
N SER A 71 -6.28 16.66 16.70
CA SER A 71 -7.26 16.29 17.72
C SER A 71 -7.84 14.91 17.42
N GLU A 72 -8.49 14.29 18.40
CA GLU A 72 -9.15 13.01 18.20
C GLU A 72 -10.25 13.13 17.13
N PRO A 73 -10.28 12.23 16.12
CA PRO A 73 -11.33 12.27 15.12
C PRO A 73 -12.71 11.94 15.69
N GLU A 74 -13.65 12.88 15.54
CA GLU A 74 -15.03 12.73 15.98
C GLU A 74 -15.83 11.73 15.12
N ASN A 75 -15.35 11.44 13.91
CA ASN A 75 -16.11 10.69 12.93
C ASN A 75 -15.26 9.72 12.09
N ASN A 76 -15.96 8.86 11.35
CA ASN A 76 -15.34 7.84 10.50
C ASN A 76 -14.46 8.43 9.38
N ALA A 77 -14.76 9.65 8.91
CA ALA A 77 -13.99 10.28 7.85
C ALA A 77 -12.59 10.64 8.35
N GLY A 78 -12.47 11.27 9.52
CA GLY A 78 -11.16 11.58 10.11
C GLY A 78 -10.32 10.32 10.40
N TRP A 79 -10.95 9.26 10.92
CA TRP A 79 -10.27 7.97 11.09
C TRP A 79 -9.83 7.33 9.76
N LYS A 80 -10.60 7.50 8.67
CA LYS A 80 -10.18 7.03 7.35
C LYS A 80 -8.97 7.81 6.83
N THR A 81 -8.92 9.12 7.03
CA THR A 81 -7.77 9.95 6.67
C THR A 81 -6.51 9.46 7.38
N ILE A 82 -6.53 9.35 8.72
CA ILE A 82 -5.36 8.86 9.49
C ILE A 82 -4.91 7.49 9.00
N LYS A 83 -5.84 6.54 8.80
CA LYS A 83 -5.48 5.19 8.33
C LYS A 83 -4.84 5.21 6.94
N SER A 84 -5.41 5.98 6.02
CA SER A 84 -4.91 6.07 4.65
C SER A 84 -3.50 6.64 4.63
N ASP A 85 -3.32 7.81 5.26
CA ASP A 85 -2.05 8.51 5.20
C ASP A 85 -0.96 7.78 6.02
N ALA A 86 -1.31 7.17 7.16
CA ALA A 86 -0.38 6.35 7.92
C ALA A 86 0.10 5.11 7.15
N LEU A 87 -0.81 4.43 6.43
CA LEU A 87 -0.45 3.27 5.61
C LEU A 87 0.48 3.67 4.47
N ILE A 88 0.17 4.76 3.77
CA ILE A 88 1.02 5.27 2.68
C ILE A 88 2.42 5.59 3.19
N LEU A 89 2.55 6.29 4.32
CA LEU A 89 3.86 6.61 4.90
C LEU A 89 4.61 5.36 5.38
N ALA A 90 3.90 4.38 5.94
CA ALA A 90 4.50 3.11 6.35
C ALA A 90 5.07 2.33 5.15
N GLU A 91 4.29 2.23 4.06
CA GLU A 91 4.74 1.60 2.82
C GLU A 91 5.83 2.42 2.13
N GLY A 92 5.83 3.74 2.29
CA GLY A 92 6.95 4.60 1.89
C GLY A 92 8.27 4.14 2.50
N GLY A 93 8.27 3.65 3.74
CA GLY A 93 9.46 3.05 4.35
C GLY A 93 9.99 1.82 3.62
N ASN A 94 9.15 1.03 2.94
CA ASN A 94 9.60 -0.05 2.05
C ASN A 94 10.24 0.50 0.77
N LEU A 95 9.67 1.57 0.21
CA LEU A 95 10.22 2.22 -0.99
C LEU A 95 11.58 2.87 -0.71
N LEU A 96 11.79 3.42 0.49
CA LEU A 96 13.10 3.94 0.89
C LEU A 96 14.15 2.82 0.93
N LEU A 97 13.80 1.62 1.41
CA LEU A 97 14.76 0.49 1.46
C LEU A 97 15.31 0.09 0.08
N SER A 98 14.55 0.32 -1.00
CA SER A 98 15.03 0.04 -2.36
C SER A 98 15.83 1.19 -2.98
N ARG A 99 16.11 2.26 -2.23
CA ARG A 99 16.76 3.51 -2.68
C ARG A 99 17.93 3.88 -1.77
N ALA A 100 18.61 2.90 -1.19
CA ALA A 100 19.73 3.14 -0.30
C ALA A 100 20.91 3.80 -1.07
N PRO A 101 21.68 4.68 -0.41
CA PRO A 101 22.96 5.16 -0.95
C PRO A 101 23.92 4.03 -1.29
N GLU A 102 24.88 4.29 -2.17
CA GLU A 102 25.90 3.29 -2.55
C GLU A 102 26.96 3.07 -1.46
N ASP A 103 27.24 4.10 -0.65
CA ASP A 103 28.13 3.97 0.50
C ASP A 103 27.53 3.03 1.55
N LYS A 104 28.33 2.09 2.05
CA LYS A 104 27.83 1.00 2.90
C LYS A 104 27.44 1.46 4.30
N ASP A 105 28.19 2.41 4.86
CA ASP A 105 27.90 2.92 6.20
C ASP A 105 26.63 3.78 6.15
N GLU A 106 26.48 4.57 5.09
CA GLU A 106 25.24 5.30 4.79
C GLU A 106 24.06 4.36 4.52
N ALA A 107 24.25 3.27 3.77
CA ALA A 107 23.20 2.30 3.44
C ALA A 107 22.63 1.60 4.69
N ASP A 108 23.47 1.25 5.68
CA ASP A 108 23.03 0.63 6.92
C ASP A 108 22.21 1.60 7.79
N ALA A 109 22.67 2.86 7.90
CA ALA A 109 21.94 3.91 8.61
C ALA A 109 20.60 4.21 7.92
N TRP A 110 20.61 4.30 6.60
CA TRP A 110 19.43 4.51 5.76
C TRP A 110 18.41 3.39 5.95
N ALA A 111 18.86 2.13 5.88
CA ALA A 111 17.98 0.99 6.06
C ALA A 111 17.37 0.95 7.47
N LYS A 112 18.16 1.23 8.50
CA LYS A 112 17.69 1.29 9.89
C LYS A 112 16.60 2.34 10.07
N LEU A 113 16.79 3.55 9.56
CA LEU A 113 15.82 4.65 9.69
C LEU A 113 14.57 4.40 8.83
N SER A 114 14.74 3.85 7.62
CA SER A 114 13.62 3.43 6.75
C SER A 114 12.73 2.38 7.42
N VAL A 115 13.33 1.36 8.06
CA VAL A 115 12.60 0.36 8.86
C VAL A 115 11.89 1.00 10.05
N ALA A 116 12.52 1.98 10.71
CA ALA A 116 11.93 2.66 11.86
C ALA A 116 10.69 3.49 11.46
N VAL A 117 10.74 4.21 10.34
CA VAL A 117 9.59 4.92 9.77
C VAL A 117 8.49 3.93 9.40
N ARG A 118 8.80 2.84 8.67
CA ARG A 118 7.85 1.78 8.34
C ARG A 118 7.15 1.23 9.58
N LYS A 119 7.92 0.91 10.62
CA LYS A 119 7.41 0.31 11.87
C LYS A 119 6.46 1.26 12.60
N SER A 120 6.90 2.49 12.85
CA SER A 120 6.09 3.49 13.56
C SER A 120 4.87 3.95 12.76
N GLY A 121 4.98 4.10 11.43
CA GLY A 121 3.83 4.30 10.54
C GLY A 121 2.84 3.14 10.58
N GLY A 122 3.34 1.90 10.61
CA GLY A 122 2.52 0.69 10.78
C GLY A 122 1.82 0.62 12.14
N GLU A 123 2.49 1.05 13.22
CA GLU A 123 1.90 1.16 14.56
C GLU A 123 0.81 2.24 14.60
N LEU A 124 1.04 3.39 13.96
CA LEU A 124 0.02 4.44 13.79
C LEU A 124 -1.19 3.90 13.03
N TYR A 125 -0.98 3.22 11.90
CA TYR A 125 -2.04 2.58 11.12
C TYR A 125 -2.83 1.56 11.95
N ALA A 126 -2.14 0.70 12.70
CA ALA A 126 -2.76 -0.32 13.55
C ALA A 126 -3.60 0.30 14.68
N ALA A 127 -3.11 1.36 15.32
CA ALA A 127 -3.87 2.11 16.33
C ALA A 127 -5.09 2.82 15.71
N ALA A 128 -4.92 3.44 14.54
CA ALA A 128 -6.00 4.10 13.82
C ALA A 128 -7.10 3.13 13.36
N LYS A 129 -6.76 1.89 13.01
CA LYS A 129 -7.74 0.81 12.77
C LYS A 129 -8.59 0.50 13.99
N LYS A 130 -8.01 0.54 15.19
CA LYS A 130 -8.68 0.33 16.47
C LYS A 130 -9.36 1.59 17.03
N ARG A 131 -9.16 2.74 16.37
CA ARG A 131 -9.58 4.07 16.85
C ARG A 131 -9.00 4.45 18.21
N GLU A 132 -7.77 4.03 18.45
CA GLU A 132 -7.11 4.26 19.73
C GLU A 132 -6.26 5.54 19.65
N TYR A 133 -6.89 6.71 19.87
CA TYR A 133 -6.25 8.00 19.54
C TYR A 133 -4.94 8.24 20.30
N LYS A 134 -4.90 7.91 21.60
CA LYS A 134 -3.65 8.05 22.38
C LYS A 134 -2.50 7.22 21.80
N GLY A 135 -2.78 5.97 21.41
CA GLY A 135 -1.81 5.08 20.77
C GLY A 135 -1.39 5.60 19.40
N ALA A 136 -2.35 6.07 18.60
CA ALA A 136 -2.10 6.67 17.29
C ALA A 136 -1.21 7.92 17.42
N ARG A 137 -1.54 8.84 18.34
CA ARG A 137 -0.76 10.06 18.57
C ARG A 137 0.69 9.76 18.94
N GLY A 138 0.91 8.81 19.86
CA GLY A 138 2.26 8.41 20.25
C GLY A 138 3.07 7.78 19.10
N ALA A 139 2.43 6.94 18.27
CA ALA A 139 3.07 6.36 17.09
C ALA A 139 3.38 7.43 16.02
N TYR A 140 2.48 8.39 15.79
CA TYR A 140 2.70 9.53 14.88
C TYR A 140 3.89 10.40 15.31
N GLU A 141 4.00 10.75 16.59
CA GLU A 141 5.16 11.50 17.11
C GLU A 141 6.46 10.73 16.97
N THR A 142 6.40 9.41 17.18
CA THR A 142 7.56 8.52 17.02
C THR A 142 8.01 8.46 15.57
N MET A 143 7.06 8.34 14.64
CA MET A 143 7.33 8.37 13.21
C MET A 143 7.98 9.68 12.79
N ILE A 144 7.47 10.83 13.25
CA ILE A 144 8.08 12.14 12.98
C ILE A 144 9.52 12.20 13.48
N ARG A 145 9.80 11.71 14.69
CA ARG A 145 11.18 11.66 15.19
C ARG A 145 12.10 10.82 14.29
N HIS A 146 11.59 9.76 13.69
CA HIS A 146 12.36 8.94 12.75
C HIS A 146 12.52 9.61 11.38
N CYS A 147 11.50 10.31 10.87
CA CYS A 147 11.63 11.16 9.69
C CYS A 147 12.72 12.22 9.90
N ASN A 148 12.67 12.93 11.03
CA ASN A 148 13.64 13.98 11.35
C ASN A 148 15.05 13.43 11.54
N ALA A 149 15.21 12.27 12.18
CA ALA A 149 16.53 11.63 12.30
C ALA A 149 17.11 11.26 10.91
N CYS A 150 16.27 10.86 9.96
CA CYS A 150 16.68 10.64 8.57
C CYS A 150 17.09 11.95 7.88
N HIS A 151 16.30 13.01 8.07
CA HIS A 151 16.62 14.32 7.50
C HIS A 151 17.88 14.94 8.12
N ASP A 152 18.15 14.71 9.41
CA ASP A 152 19.41 15.12 10.06
C ASP A 152 20.61 14.41 9.43
N GLU A 153 20.52 13.10 9.26
CA GLU A 153 21.60 12.26 8.73
C GLU A 153 21.86 12.52 7.23
N PHE A 154 20.80 12.56 6.42
CA PHE A 154 20.90 12.52 4.95
C PHE A 154 20.53 13.82 4.25
N ALA A 155 19.93 14.78 4.95
CA ALA A 155 19.57 16.10 4.40
C ALA A 155 20.19 17.25 5.20
N GLY A 156 21.23 17.00 6.01
CA GLY A 156 21.93 18.03 6.77
C GLY A 156 21.05 18.77 7.79
N GLY A 157 19.95 18.14 8.22
CA GLY A 157 18.97 18.75 9.12
C GLY A 157 17.96 19.67 8.43
N GLU A 158 17.93 19.72 7.09
CA GLU A 158 16.86 20.39 6.37
C GLU A 158 15.52 19.65 6.53
N TYR A 159 14.39 20.31 6.20
CA TYR A 159 13.06 19.67 6.17
C TYR A 159 12.54 19.06 7.49
N GLN A 160 12.94 19.59 8.64
CA GLN A 160 12.45 19.13 9.94
C GLN A 160 10.93 19.24 10.07
N LEU A 161 10.30 18.14 10.48
CA LEU A 161 8.87 18.05 10.68
C LEU A 161 8.50 18.37 12.13
N SER A 162 7.35 19.02 12.31
CA SER A 162 6.73 19.23 13.61
C SER A 162 5.41 18.46 13.70
N PRO A 163 5.11 17.83 14.84
CA PRO A 163 3.85 17.13 15.05
C PRO A 163 2.62 18.01 14.88
#